data_AF-A0A1M7NFB5-F1
#
_entry.id   AF-A0A1M7NFB5-F1
#
_cell.length_a   1.000
_cell.length_b   1.000
_cell.length_c   1.000
_cell.angle_alpha   90.00
_cell.angle_beta   90.00
_cell.angle_gamma   90.00
#
_symmetry.space_group_name_H-M   'P 1'
#
loop_
_entity.id
_entity.type
_entity.pdbx_description
1 polymer ?
#
loop_
_entity_poly.entity_id
_entity_poly.type
_entity_poly.pdbx_seq_one_letter_code
_entity_poly.pdbx_strand_id
1 'polypeptide(L)'
;MKKIISLLLICLSCSFGEENGLKNYYVAQKEKNIAVRQSYKTVNPRKTVGRKKWYEVDWNQGVKLCPEKDFNTGNGTWIVNGTSHVDSLNCVYVDGSPYTRSILVLFARNRNDLKDADSSWILVNQTIIDLKGKDFIVYKGIGRIDDRYVKDTSYAVRMEYDLIVDKTELRVRDALWLREGEKVNKKHSVLVFNEDYYPSSDSLMVLDYPSQYYRYYLEFRSKKDGLENVLNCSKPTQCSYNKFANGYRLPYYDEWYILQNAGQSKVFSWGNEFVEDSLKKYADIHCAENKSGLYPVRRYAPNQYGLFDTYGNAYETYFALYDDGGYLAVNPCSISGFKNPGKACRELLKYKCLRRNTIVNNATFKTPGFQGLRMVRVLE
;
A
#
# COMPACT_ATOMS: atom_id res chain seq x y z
N MET A 1 22.32 24.58 20.91
CA MET A 1 21.70 23.33 21.41
C MET A 1 21.61 22.35 20.26
N LYS A 2 22.70 21.58 20.05
CA LYS A 2 22.86 20.16 20.39
C LYS A 2 22.17 19.21 19.40
N LYS A 3 23.00 18.73 18.45
CA LYS A 3 23.07 17.39 17.85
C LYS A 3 21.74 16.62 17.71
N ILE A 4 21.21 16.57 16.49
CA ILE A 4 20.48 15.39 16.03
C ILE A 4 21.51 14.45 15.40
N ILE A 5 21.79 13.38 16.12
CA ILE A 5 22.52 12.21 15.65
C ILE A 5 21.63 11.57 14.61
N SER A 6 21.94 11.75 13.32
CA SER A 6 21.48 10.82 12.30
C SER A 6 22.15 9.49 12.57
N LEU A 7 21.41 8.54 13.13
CA LEU A 7 21.72 7.12 13.07
C LEU A 7 21.60 6.67 11.60
N LEU A 8 22.59 7.02 10.80
CA LEU A 8 22.94 6.24 9.62
C LEU A 8 23.89 5.15 10.13
N LEU A 9 23.36 3.98 10.47
CA LEU A 9 24.17 2.77 10.40
C LEU A 9 24.43 2.52 8.91
N ILE A 10 25.46 3.17 8.38
CA ILE A 10 26.10 2.75 7.15
C ILE A 10 26.69 1.38 7.48
N CYS A 11 26.24 0.36 6.76
CA CYS A 11 26.82 -0.97 6.84
C CYS A 11 28.32 -0.86 6.50
N LEU A 12 29.18 -0.94 7.51
CA LEU A 12 30.63 -0.69 7.41
C LEU A 12 31.38 -1.74 6.58
N SER A 13 30.69 -2.74 6.01
CA SER A 13 31.32 -3.82 5.27
C SER A 13 30.65 -4.20 3.93
N CYS A 14 29.67 -3.47 3.40
CA CYS A 14 29.12 -3.82 2.08
C CYS A 14 30.12 -3.57 0.93
N SER A 15 30.45 -4.61 0.15
CA SER A 15 31.14 -4.46 -1.13
C SER A 15 30.15 -3.98 -2.19
N PHE A 16 30.34 -2.78 -2.74
CA PHE A 16 29.53 -2.23 -3.83
C PHE A 16 29.72 -3.05 -5.11
N GLY A 17 28.62 -3.42 -5.78
CA GLY A 17 28.64 -3.87 -7.18
C GLY A 17 28.61 -2.65 -8.12
N GLU A 18 29.25 -2.76 -9.28
CA GLU A 18 29.40 -1.67 -10.26
C GLU A 18 28.09 -0.96 -10.66
N GLU A 19 28.14 0.37 -10.71
CA GLU A 19 27.04 1.26 -11.14
C GLU A 19 26.91 1.28 -12.68
N ASN A 20 26.22 0.30 -13.26
CA ASN A 20 25.83 0.32 -14.68
C ASN A 20 24.33 0.63 -14.86
N GLY A 21 23.83 1.70 -14.22
CA GLY A 21 22.42 2.13 -14.32
C GLY A 21 21.38 1.11 -13.83
N LEU A 22 21.84 0.01 -13.23
CA LEU A 22 21.06 -1.11 -12.74
C LEU A 22 21.15 -1.14 -11.21
N LYS A 23 19.99 -0.95 -10.57
CA LYS A 23 19.57 -1.35 -9.21
C LYS A 23 20.69 -1.69 -8.20
N ASN A 24 20.73 -0.98 -7.06
CA ASN A 24 21.61 -1.30 -5.94
C ASN A 24 21.17 -2.59 -5.23
N TYR A 25 21.67 -3.74 -5.69
CA TYR A 25 21.57 -4.99 -4.97
C TYR A 25 22.86 -5.26 -4.20
N TYR A 26 22.72 -5.78 -2.98
CA TYR A 26 23.85 -6.14 -2.14
C TYR A 26 24.02 -7.65 -2.14
N VAL A 27 25.28 -8.10 -2.25
CA VAL A 27 25.63 -9.48 -1.95
C VAL A 27 25.70 -9.62 -0.44
N ALA A 28 24.84 -10.47 0.12
CA ALA A 28 24.79 -10.65 1.57
C ALA A 28 26.11 -11.28 2.05
N GLN A 29 26.70 -10.71 3.11
CA GLN A 29 27.97 -11.18 3.64
C GLN A 29 27.75 -12.26 4.69
N LYS A 30 28.69 -13.22 4.73
CA LYS A 30 28.75 -14.24 5.77
C LYS A 30 29.39 -13.61 7.01
N GLU A 31 28.59 -13.31 8.03
CA GLU A 31 29.10 -12.71 9.25
C GLU A 31 29.71 -13.78 10.17
N LYS A 32 30.85 -13.44 10.79
CA LYS A 32 31.53 -14.34 11.74
C LYS A 32 31.03 -14.21 13.18
N ASN A 33 30.32 -13.13 13.54
CA ASN A 33 29.83 -12.87 14.91
C ASN A 33 28.60 -11.94 14.92
N ILE A 34 27.38 -12.49 14.92
CA ILE A 34 26.14 -11.70 15.06
C ILE A 34 25.83 -11.53 16.55
N ALA A 35 26.14 -10.35 17.09
CA ALA A 35 25.95 -10.03 18.52
C ALA A 35 24.59 -9.38 18.86
N VAL A 36 23.62 -9.34 17.93
CA VAL A 36 22.31 -8.72 18.21
C VAL A 36 21.19 -9.72 17.94
N ARG A 37 20.44 -10.07 19.00
CA ARG A 37 19.21 -10.88 18.94
C ARG A 37 18.08 -10.07 18.31
N GLN A 38 18.12 -9.83 17.00
CA GLN A 38 16.86 -9.55 16.28
C GLN A 38 16.08 -10.87 16.18
N SER A 39 14.79 -10.85 16.51
CA SER A 39 13.94 -12.04 16.44
C SER A 39 13.49 -12.25 14.99
N TYR A 40 14.28 -12.99 14.20
CA TYR A 40 13.87 -13.42 12.87
C TYR A 40 12.85 -14.54 12.98
N LYS A 41 11.78 -14.46 12.17
CA LYS A 41 10.81 -15.54 12.06
C LYS A 41 11.06 -16.32 10.76
N THR A 42 10.98 -17.64 10.86
CA THR A 42 10.76 -18.46 9.67
C THR A 42 9.32 -18.25 9.23
N VAL A 43 9.13 -17.76 8.01
CA VAL A 43 7.81 -17.48 7.45
C VAL A 43 7.59 -18.39 6.25
N ASN A 44 6.44 -19.05 6.17
CA ASN A 44 6.08 -19.83 4.99
C ASN A 44 5.61 -18.90 3.87
N PRO A 45 5.89 -19.22 2.60
CA PRO A 45 5.38 -18.43 1.49
C PRO A 45 3.85 -18.48 1.48
N ARG A 46 3.21 -17.31 1.35
CA ARG A 46 1.77 -17.19 1.15
C ARG A 46 1.36 -17.75 -0.21
N LYS A 47 2.23 -17.58 -1.21
CA LYS A 47 2.02 -18.01 -2.59
C LYS A 47 3.33 -18.45 -3.22
N THR A 48 3.24 -19.42 -4.13
CA THR A 48 4.35 -19.94 -4.91
C THR A 48 3.89 -20.14 -6.35
N VAL A 49 4.66 -19.63 -7.31
CA VAL A 49 4.42 -19.80 -8.75
C VAL A 49 5.76 -20.13 -9.39
N GLY A 50 5.94 -21.39 -9.76
CA GLY A 50 7.26 -21.90 -10.18
C GLY A 50 8.31 -21.64 -9.11
N ARG A 51 9.36 -20.88 -9.47
CA ARG A 51 10.50 -20.51 -8.61
C ARG A 51 10.34 -19.16 -7.90
N LYS A 52 9.17 -18.52 -8.04
CA LYS A 52 8.81 -17.30 -7.34
C LYS A 52 8.02 -17.64 -6.09
N LYS A 53 8.44 -17.07 -4.95
CA LYS A 53 7.78 -17.22 -3.65
C LYS A 53 7.47 -15.85 -3.08
N TRP A 54 6.31 -15.69 -2.47
CA TRP A 54 5.89 -14.44 -1.83
C TRP A 54 5.61 -14.67 -0.35
N TYR A 55 6.19 -13.84 0.50
CA TYR A 55 6.11 -13.93 1.95
C TYR A 55 5.46 -12.66 2.48
N GLU A 56 4.36 -12.78 3.23
CA GLU A 56 3.77 -11.63 3.90
C GLU A 56 4.35 -11.45 5.30
N VAL A 57 4.75 -10.22 5.63
CA VAL A 57 5.27 -9.89 6.96
C VAL A 57 4.74 -8.55 7.44
N ASP A 58 4.73 -8.34 8.76
CA ASP A 58 4.45 -7.04 9.37
C ASP A 58 5.71 -6.13 9.31
N TRP A 59 5.51 -4.84 9.59
CA TRP A 59 6.62 -3.90 9.74
C TRP A 59 7.63 -4.39 10.78
N ASN A 60 8.91 -4.14 10.50
CA ASN A 60 10.05 -4.51 11.36
C ASN A 60 10.18 -6.02 11.65
N GLN A 61 9.39 -6.88 11.01
CA GLN A 61 9.57 -8.32 11.11
C GLN A 61 10.67 -8.78 10.14
N GLY A 62 11.80 -9.23 10.69
CA GLY A 62 12.86 -9.88 9.91
C GLY A 62 12.46 -11.30 9.48
N VAL A 63 13.00 -11.72 8.34
CA VAL A 63 12.70 -13.03 7.73
C VAL A 63 13.97 -13.85 7.55
N LYS A 64 13.90 -15.13 7.94
CA LYS A 64 14.92 -16.12 7.59
C LYS A 64 14.47 -16.90 6.35
N LEU A 65 15.30 -16.90 5.31
CA LEU A 65 15.11 -17.68 4.09
C LEU A 65 16.30 -18.62 3.91
N CYS A 66 16.04 -19.89 3.62
CA CYS A 66 17.07 -20.88 3.36
C CYS A 66 16.93 -21.43 1.93
N PRO A 67 18.03 -21.87 1.29
CA PRO A 67 17.96 -22.63 0.05
C PRO A 67 17.14 -23.91 0.26
N GLU A 68 16.48 -24.41 -0.79
CA GLU A 68 15.79 -25.70 -0.69
C GLU A 68 16.80 -26.84 -0.50
N LYS A 69 16.40 -27.90 0.24
CA LYS A 69 17.30 -28.99 0.68
C LYS A 69 18.00 -29.72 -0.48
N ASP A 70 17.40 -29.73 -1.67
CA ASP A 70 17.93 -30.43 -2.84
C ASP A 70 18.96 -29.58 -3.62
N PHE A 71 19.17 -28.34 -3.21
CA PHE A 71 20.27 -27.54 -3.72
C PHE A 71 21.52 -27.94 -2.96
N ASN A 72 22.51 -28.55 -3.64
CA ASN A 72 23.88 -28.71 -3.13
C ASN A 72 24.29 -27.39 -2.45
N THR A 73 24.21 -27.35 -1.13
CA THR A 73 24.08 -26.13 -0.30
C THR A 73 25.32 -25.23 -0.33
N GLY A 74 26.37 -25.63 -1.05
CA GLY A 74 27.71 -25.05 -0.99
C GLY A 74 27.94 -23.78 -1.80
N ASN A 75 27.26 -23.56 -2.94
CA ASN A 75 27.82 -22.63 -3.96
C ASN A 75 26.90 -21.49 -4.43
N GLY A 76 25.74 -21.28 -3.82
CA GLY A 76 24.84 -20.17 -4.23
C GLY A 76 25.16 -18.84 -3.56
N THR A 77 24.82 -17.74 -4.23
CA THR A 77 24.95 -16.36 -3.74
C THR A 77 23.57 -15.74 -3.53
N TRP A 78 23.39 -15.11 -2.37
CA TRP A 78 22.22 -14.29 -2.08
C TRP A 78 22.41 -12.86 -2.58
N ILE A 79 21.42 -12.35 -3.30
CA ILE A 79 21.35 -10.98 -3.83
C ILE A 79 20.10 -10.33 -3.23
N VAL A 80 20.27 -9.30 -2.42
CA VAL A 80 19.20 -8.71 -1.61
C VAL A 80 19.09 -7.20 -1.85
N ASN A 81 17.86 -6.71 -2.04
CA ASN A 81 17.56 -5.27 -2.07
C ASN A 81 17.22 -4.74 -0.65
N GLY A 82 18.18 -4.84 0.27
CA GLY A 82 18.00 -4.43 1.68
C GLY A 82 19.13 -4.93 2.58
N THR A 83 19.08 -4.56 3.86
CA THR A 83 20.02 -5.05 4.87
C THR A 83 19.78 -6.54 5.12
N SER A 84 20.86 -7.32 5.08
CA SER A 84 20.80 -8.75 5.28
C SER A 84 22.16 -9.33 5.68
N HIS A 85 22.13 -10.53 6.26
CA HIS A 85 23.32 -11.32 6.57
C HIS A 85 23.06 -12.81 6.31
N VAL A 86 24.14 -13.60 6.13
CA VAL A 86 24.05 -15.04 5.86
C VAL A 86 24.68 -15.83 7.00
N ASP A 87 23.99 -16.87 7.49
CA ASP A 87 24.52 -17.76 8.53
C ASP A 87 25.45 -18.86 7.99
N SER A 88 25.92 -19.72 8.89
CA SER A 88 26.77 -20.87 8.56
C SER A 88 26.08 -21.92 7.69
N LEU A 89 24.73 -21.96 7.68
CA LEU A 89 23.90 -22.87 6.90
C LEU A 89 23.49 -22.30 5.54
N ASN A 90 24.09 -21.16 5.15
CA ASN A 90 23.77 -20.43 3.93
C ASN A 90 22.30 -19.94 3.88
N CYS A 91 21.67 -19.74 5.03
CA CYS A 91 20.38 -19.07 5.11
C CYS A 91 20.60 -17.56 5.21
N VAL A 92 19.82 -16.78 4.44
CA VAL A 92 19.81 -15.33 4.52
C VAL A 92 18.77 -14.85 5.52
N TYR A 93 19.18 -13.89 6.34
CA TYR A 93 18.33 -13.15 7.25
C TYR A 93 18.18 -11.76 6.67
N VAL A 94 16.94 -11.41 6.33
CA VAL A 94 16.60 -10.09 5.79
C VAL A 94 15.95 -9.29 6.90
N ASP A 95 16.50 -8.11 7.17
CA ASP A 95 15.99 -7.24 8.22
C ASP A 95 14.60 -6.73 7.87
N GLY A 96 13.76 -6.58 8.90
CA GLY A 96 12.43 -6.02 8.73
C GLY A 96 12.51 -4.54 8.32
N SER A 97 11.59 -4.12 7.46
CA SER A 97 11.46 -2.70 7.07
C SER A 97 10.40 -2.01 7.94
N PRO A 98 10.66 -0.79 8.46
CA PRO A 98 9.63 0.02 9.10
C PRO A 98 8.66 0.61 8.08
N TYR A 99 8.99 0.54 6.79
CA TYR A 99 8.19 1.05 5.68
C TYR A 99 7.43 -0.09 5.01
N THR A 100 6.21 0.20 4.56
CA THR A 100 5.48 -0.68 3.64
C THR A 100 6.31 -0.76 2.35
N ARG A 101 6.69 -1.97 1.89
CA ARG A 101 7.47 -2.21 0.64
C ARG A 101 7.58 -3.67 0.26
N SER A 102 7.95 -3.91 -1.00
CA SER A 102 8.38 -5.21 -1.48
C SER A 102 9.92 -5.29 -1.48
N ILE A 103 10.48 -6.33 -0.88
CA ILE A 103 11.92 -6.62 -0.91
C ILE A 103 12.14 -7.86 -1.77
N LEU A 104 12.90 -7.72 -2.86
CA LEU A 104 13.33 -8.83 -3.68
C LEU A 104 14.61 -9.46 -3.10
N VAL A 105 14.55 -10.76 -2.89
CA VAL A 105 15.66 -11.62 -2.49
C VAL A 105 15.84 -12.67 -3.58
N LEU A 106 17.03 -12.72 -4.18
CA LEU A 106 17.37 -13.74 -5.15
C LEU A 106 18.41 -14.69 -4.57
N PHE A 107 18.26 -15.98 -4.85
CA PHE A 107 19.30 -16.98 -4.65
C PHE A 107 19.75 -17.49 -6.02
N ALA A 108 20.99 -17.19 -6.39
CA ALA A 108 21.55 -17.55 -7.69
C ALA A 108 22.74 -18.49 -7.53
N ARG A 109 22.80 -19.55 -8.34
CA ARG A 109 23.96 -20.48 -8.38
C ARG A 109 25.18 -19.84 -9.03
N ASN A 110 24.94 -18.99 -10.02
CA ASN A 110 25.95 -18.21 -10.71
C ASN A 110 25.55 -16.74 -10.64
N ARG A 111 26.37 -15.90 -10.02
CA ARG A 111 26.09 -14.46 -9.90
C ARG A 111 25.98 -13.77 -11.27
N ASN A 112 26.62 -14.34 -12.30
CA ASN A 112 26.62 -13.81 -13.66
C ASN A 112 25.47 -14.36 -14.51
N ASP A 113 24.69 -15.34 -14.02
CA ASP A 113 23.52 -15.89 -14.71
C ASP A 113 22.34 -16.07 -13.75
N LEU A 114 21.38 -15.15 -13.84
CA LEU A 114 20.19 -15.11 -12.99
C LEU A 114 18.99 -15.83 -13.59
N LYS A 115 19.11 -16.48 -14.75
CA LYS A 115 17.99 -17.19 -15.40
C LYS A 115 17.39 -18.26 -14.50
N ASP A 116 18.26 -18.92 -13.74
CA ASP A 116 17.92 -19.97 -12.80
C ASP A 116 17.96 -19.50 -11.34
N ALA A 117 17.73 -18.21 -11.07
CA ALA A 117 17.64 -17.72 -9.71
C ALA A 117 16.27 -18.05 -9.09
N ASP A 118 16.26 -18.51 -7.85
CA ASP A 118 15.04 -18.53 -7.04
C ASP A 118 14.75 -17.12 -6.57
N SER A 119 13.49 -16.69 -6.69
CA SER A 119 13.09 -15.35 -6.26
C SER A 119 12.11 -15.42 -5.10
N SER A 120 12.42 -14.67 -4.06
CA SER A 120 11.62 -14.52 -2.87
C SER A 120 11.26 -13.05 -2.70
N TRP A 121 9.97 -12.75 -2.74
CA TRP A 121 9.42 -11.42 -2.52
C TRP A 121 8.91 -11.34 -1.09
N ILE A 122 9.54 -10.50 -0.27
CA ILE A 122 9.06 -10.19 1.08
C ILE A 122 8.16 -8.97 0.98
N LEU A 123 6.88 -9.17 1.26
CA LEU A 123 5.79 -8.20 1.18
C LEU A 123 5.57 -7.60 2.58
N VAL A 124 6.22 -6.47 2.86
CA VAL A 124 6.18 -5.79 4.17
C VAL A 124 4.92 -4.94 4.27
N ASN A 125 4.03 -5.27 5.21
CA ASN A 125 2.70 -4.68 5.39
C ASN A 125 1.86 -4.70 4.10
N GLN A 126 2.02 -5.78 3.35
CA GLN A 126 1.33 -6.04 2.09
C GLN A 126 0.69 -7.43 2.15
N THR A 127 -0.40 -7.62 1.40
CA THR A 127 -1.09 -8.90 1.31
C THR A 127 -1.42 -9.27 -0.12
N ILE A 128 -1.50 -10.58 -0.37
CA ILE A 128 -1.98 -11.13 -1.63
C ILE A 128 -3.48 -11.39 -1.52
N ILE A 129 -4.24 -10.76 -2.41
CA ILE A 129 -5.68 -10.99 -2.56
C ILE A 129 -5.90 -11.88 -3.78
N ASP A 130 -6.33 -13.12 -3.52
CA ASP A 130 -6.64 -14.10 -4.56
C ASP A 130 -8.00 -13.76 -5.20
N LEU A 131 -7.97 -13.10 -6.35
CA LEU A 131 -9.13 -12.64 -7.12
C LEU A 131 -9.29 -13.38 -8.45
N LYS A 132 -8.20 -13.90 -9.03
CA LYS A 132 -8.17 -14.46 -10.38
C LYS A 132 -9.23 -15.56 -10.57
N GLY A 133 -10.01 -15.43 -11.63
CA GLY A 133 -11.06 -16.38 -12.02
C GLY A 133 -12.30 -16.34 -11.16
N LYS A 134 -12.44 -15.37 -10.25
CA LYS A 134 -13.64 -15.20 -9.39
C LYS A 134 -14.54 -14.11 -9.93
N ASP A 135 -15.84 -14.33 -9.78
CA ASP A 135 -16.88 -13.37 -10.13
C ASP A 135 -17.34 -12.63 -8.87
N PHE A 136 -17.49 -11.31 -8.96
CA PHE A 136 -17.90 -10.43 -7.88
C PHE A 136 -19.08 -9.57 -8.31
N ILE A 137 -19.96 -9.22 -7.37
CA ILE A 137 -21.00 -8.23 -7.60
C ILE A 137 -20.50 -6.88 -7.09
N VAL A 138 -20.33 -5.93 -8.00
CA VAL A 138 -19.94 -4.55 -7.69
C VAL A 138 -21.18 -3.67 -7.69
N TYR A 139 -21.37 -2.90 -6.63
CA TYR A 139 -22.47 -1.95 -6.53
C TYR A 139 -22.00 -0.55 -6.88
N LYS A 140 -22.81 0.15 -7.68
CA LYS A 140 -22.54 1.51 -8.15
C LYS A 140 -23.81 2.34 -8.17
N GLY A 141 -23.68 3.61 -7.81
CA GLY A 141 -24.73 4.59 -7.99
C GLY A 141 -24.83 5.08 -9.43
N ILE A 142 -26.05 5.13 -9.97
CA ILE A 142 -26.38 5.81 -11.23
C ILE A 142 -27.30 7.00 -10.93
N GLY A 143 -27.20 8.05 -11.75
CA GLY A 143 -28.00 9.27 -11.64
C GLY A 143 -27.26 10.44 -11.01
N ARG A 144 -27.82 11.65 -11.15
CA ARG A 144 -27.31 12.83 -10.46
C ARG A 144 -27.89 12.92 -9.05
N ILE A 145 -27.20 13.63 -8.17
CA ILE A 145 -27.62 13.77 -6.76
C ILE A 145 -28.82 14.71 -6.62
N ASP A 146 -29.00 15.65 -7.55
CA ASP A 146 -30.16 16.53 -7.65
C ASP A 146 -31.38 15.88 -8.33
N ASP A 147 -31.17 14.74 -9.02
CA ASP A 147 -32.28 13.96 -9.53
C ASP A 147 -33.01 13.29 -8.36
N ARG A 148 -34.34 13.41 -8.33
CA ARG A 148 -35.23 12.65 -7.40
C ARG A 148 -35.12 11.12 -7.56
N TYR A 149 -34.27 10.63 -8.46
CA TYR A 149 -34.13 9.24 -8.87
C TYR A 149 -32.67 8.76 -8.78
N VAL A 150 -32.11 8.82 -7.57
CA VAL A 150 -30.86 8.15 -7.23
C VAL A 150 -31.12 6.63 -7.23
N LYS A 151 -30.60 5.90 -8.21
CA LYS A 151 -30.75 4.44 -8.29
C LYS A 151 -29.43 3.74 -7.94
N ASP A 152 -29.49 2.83 -6.99
CA ASP A 152 -28.39 1.88 -6.77
C ASP A 152 -28.52 0.75 -7.78
N THR A 153 -27.41 0.45 -8.43
CA THR A 153 -27.29 -0.65 -9.39
C THR A 153 -26.14 -1.54 -9.00
N SER A 154 -26.11 -2.73 -9.59
CA SER A 154 -24.99 -3.65 -9.44
C SER A 154 -24.69 -4.33 -10.77
N TYR A 155 -23.45 -4.74 -10.97
CA TYR A 155 -23.03 -5.54 -12.11
C TYR A 155 -22.04 -6.61 -11.64
N ALA A 156 -22.00 -7.72 -12.37
CA ALA A 156 -21.01 -8.75 -12.16
C ALA A 156 -19.70 -8.36 -12.87
N VAL A 157 -18.57 -8.59 -12.21
CA VAL A 157 -17.23 -8.45 -12.78
C VAL A 157 -16.44 -9.71 -12.48
N ARG A 158 -15.72 -10.22 -13.49
CA ARG A 158 -14.77 -11.31 -13.33
C ARG A 158 -13.37 -10.74 -13.26
N MET A 159 -12.62 -11.12 -12.23
CA MET A 159 -11.24 -10.66 -12.06
C MET A 159 -10.28 -11.62 -12.75
N GLU A 160 -9.39 -11.10 -13.60
CA GLU A 160 -8.47 -11.92 -14.41
C GLU A 160 -7.08 -12.09 -13.78
N TYR A 161 -6.86 -11.48 -12.62
CA TYR A 161 -5.57 -11.45 -11.94
C TYR A 161 -5.75 -11.32 -10.44
N ASP A 162 -4.70 -11.71 -9.71
CA ASP A 162 -4.59 -11.48 -8.27
C ASP A 162 -3.88 -10.15 -8.01
N LEU A 163 -4.05 -9.61 -6.81
CA LEU A 163 -3.45 -8.34 -6.41
C LEU A 163 -2.48 -8.51 -5.24
N ILE A 164 -1.42 -7.72 -5.25
CA ILE A 164 -0.66 -7.35 -4.05
C ILE A 164 -1.18 -5.98 -3.60
N VAL A 165 -1.59 -5.90 -2.34
CA VAL A 165 -2.30 -4.75 -1.77
C VAL A 165 -1.62 -4.32 -0.48
N ASP A 166 -1.38 -3.02 -0.32
CA ASP A 166 -0.94 -2.46 0.97
C ASP A 166 -2.04 -2.72 2.03
N LYS A 167 -1.69 -3.26 3.20
CA LYS A 167 -2.65 -3.60 4.26
C LYS A 167 -3.29 -2.37 4.90
N THR A 168 -2.60 -1.24 4.87
CA THR A 168 -3.07 0.06 5.37
C THR A 168 -3.07 1.10 4.25
N GLU A 169 -3.65 2.27 4.51
CA GLU A 169 -3.35 3.45 3.71
C GLU A 169 -1.86 3.81 3.82
N LEU A 170 -1.35 4.55 2.83
CA LEU A 170 0.03 5.05 2.85
C LEU A 170 0.23 5.98 4.06
N ARG A 171 1.20 5.69 4.93
CA ARG A 171 1.48 6.55 6.08
C ARG A 171 2.36 7.74 5.71
N VAL A 172 2.32 8.79 6.54
CA VAL A 172 3.26 9.92 6.47
C VAL A 172 4.71 9.45 6.48
N ARG A 173 5.06 8.47 7.33
CA ARG A 173 6.39 7.85 7.37
C ARG A 173 6.80 7.25 6.03
N ASP A 174 5.91 6.48 5.40
CA ASP A 174 6.18 5.84 4.11
C ASP A 174 6.35 6.91 3.02
N ALA A 175 5.51 7.95 3.04
CA ALA A 175 5.59 9.08 2.12
C ALA A 175 6.91 9.87 2.24
N LEU A 176 7.42 10.08 3.46
CA LEU A 176 8.72 10.71 3.69
C LEU A 176 9.86 9.85 3.11
N TRP A 177 9.87 8.55 3.40
CA TRP A 177 10.86 7.61 2.85
C TRP A 177 10.84 7.53 1.32
N LEU A 178 9.64 7.55 0.72
CA LEU A 178 9.49 7.54 -0.73
C LEU A 178 10.14 8.73 -1.41
N ARG A 179 10.23 9.87 -0.71
CA ARG A 179 10.79 11.11 -1.24
C ARG A 179 12.28 11.24 -1.03
N GLU A 180 12.88 10.43 -0.16
CA GLU A 180 14.32 10.47 0.08
C GLU A 180 15.07 10.22 -1.24
N GLY A 181 15.90 11.20 -1.63
CA GLY A 181 16.68 11.20 -2.87
C GLY A 181 15.93 11.69 -4.12
N GLU A 182 14.62 11.96 -4.04
CA GLU A 182 13.83 12.38 -5.20
C GLU A 182 13.78 13.91 -5.33
N LYS A 183 13.91 14.41 -6.57
CA LYS A 183 13.81 15.85 -6.88
C LYS A 183 12.33 16.27 -6.93
N VAL A 184 11.71 16.40 -5.76
CA VAL A 184 10.30 16.83 -5.67
C VAL A 184 10.21 18.36 -5.65
N ASN A 185 9.36 18.94 -6.50
CA ASN A 185 9.11 20.38 -6.49
C ASN A 185 8.56 20.81 -5.12
N LYS A 186 9.33 21.63 -4.38
CA LYS A 186 8.99 22.09 -3.03
C LYS A 186 7.54 22.56 -2.89
N LYS A 187 6.99 23.30 -3.88
CA LYS A 187 5.61 23.84 -3.87
C LYS A 187 4.52 22.78 -3.95
N HIS A 188 4.76 21.64 -4.59
CA HIS A 188 3.82 20.51 -4.69
C HIS A 188 4.15 19.39 -3.69
N SER A 189 5.24 19.54 -2.94
CA SER A 189 5.82 18.51 -2.09
C SER A 189 5.57 18.74 -0.60
N VAL A 190 4.97 19.87 -0.19
CA VAL A 190 4.73 20.07 1.23
C VAL A 190 3.66 19.05 1.62
N LEU A 191 4.04 18.07 2.46
CA LEU A 191 3.05 17.40 3.29
C LEU A 191 2.52 18.52 4.17
N VAL A 192 1.46 19.18 3.74
CA VAL A 192 0.85 20.25 4.50
C VAL A 192 0.06 19.53 5.59
N PHE A 193 0.68 19.40 6.76
CA PHE A 193 0.02 18.89 7.95
C PHE A 193 -0.92 19.98 8.46
N ASN A 194 -2.10 20.02 7.86
CA ASN A 194 -3.16 20.91 8.31
C ASN A 194 -3.72 20.37 9.64
N GLU A 195 -3.66 21.20 10.68
CA GLU A 195 -4.20 20.89 12.01
C GLU A 195 -5.72 20.66 11.98
N ASP A 196 -6.41 21.04 10.89
CA ASP A 196 -7.78 20.63 10.60
C ASP A 196 -7.94 19.11 10.53
N TYR A 197 -6.91 18.36 10.13
CA TYR A 197 -7.00 16.90 9.96
C TYR A 197 -6.12 16.15 10.96
N TYR A 198 -4.94 16.69 11.28
CA TYR A 198 -3.92 15.98 12.04
C TYR A 198 -3.80 16.41 13.50
N PRO A 199 -3.28 15.51 14.36
CA PRO A 199 -2.35 15.75 15.45
C PRO A 199 -2.06 17.16 15.92
N SER A 200 -1.33 17.74 15.00
CA SER A 200 -0.11 18.48 15.20
C SER A 200 0.39 18.73 13.78
N SER A 201 0.97 19.90 13.57
CA SER A 201 1.72 20.24 12.38
C SER A 201 3.14 19.63 12.36
N ASP A 202 3.60 19.04 13.45
CA ASP A 202 4.87 18.33 13.53
C ASP A 202 4.77 16.95 12.87
N SER A 203 5.54 16.78 11.78
CA SER A 203 5.58 15.54 10.99
C SER A 203 6.00 14.32 11.80
N LEU A 204 6.85 14.50 12.83
CA LEU A 204 7.32 13.41 13.68
C LEU A 204 6.20 12.86 14.59
N MET A 205 5.23 13.70 14.93
CA MET A 205 4.08 13.32 15.75
C MET A 205 2.97 12.63 14.96
N VAL A 206 3.06 12.64 13.63
CA VAL A 206 2.01 12.12 12.73
C VAL A 206 2.53 11.05 11.77
N LEU A 207 3.70 10.46 12.07
CA LEU A 207 4.36 9.47 11.20
C LEU A 207 3.47 8.27 10.83
N ASP A 208 2.61 7.83 11.73
CA ASP A 208 1.75 6.65 11.53
C ASP A 208 0.31 7.02 11.09
N TYR A 209 0.06 8.29 10.77
CA TYR A 209 -1.22 8.76 10.20
C TYR A 209 -1.22 8.59 8.67
N PRO A 210 -2.42 8.53 8.04
CA PRO A 210 -2.53 8.57 6.58
C PRO A 210 -1.82 9.78 5.98
N SER A 211 -1.07 9.56 4.92
CA SER A 211 -0.50 10.61 4.09
C SER A 211 -1.54 11.11 3.10
N GLN A 212 -1.43 12.39 2.75
CA GLN A 212 -2.23 12.96 1.68
C GLN A 212 -1.87 12.28 0.35
N TYR A 213 -2.88 12.06 -0.49
CA TYR A 213 -2.68 11.58 -1.85
C TYR A 213 -1.70 12.47 -2.62
N TYR A 214 -0.64 11.84 -3.12
CA TYR A 214 0.28 12.43 -4.08
C TYR A 214 0.68 11.36 -5.09
N ARG A 215 0.25 11.55 -6.34
CA ARG A 215 0.38 10.52 -7.40
C ARG A 215 1.80 9.98 -7.58
N TYR A 216 2.82 10.81 -7.39
CA TYR A 216 4.22 10.43 -7.61
C TYR A 216 4.71 9.39 -6.60
N TYR A 217 4.03 9.22 -5.46
CA TYR A 217 4.35 8.12 -4.55
C TYR A 217 4.21 6.75 -5.22
N LEU A 218 3.30 6.59 -6.19
CA LEU A 218 3.15 5.35 -6.96
C LEU A 218 4.39 5.06 -7.80
N GLU A 219 4.92 6.10 -8.48
CA GLU A 219 6.13 6.02 -9.30
C GLU A 219 7.38 5.77 -8.44
N PHE A 220 7.54 6.56 -7.37
CA PHE A 220 8.67 6.43 -6.46
C PHE A 220 8.71 5.05 -5.81
N ARG A 221 7.54 4.52 -5.42
CA ARG A 221 7.44 3.19 -4.83
C ARG A 221 7.77 2.10 -5.83
N SER A 222 7.24 2.18 -7.05
CA SER A 222 7.56 1.22 -8.13
C SER A 222 9.06 1.23 -8.41
N LYS A 223 9.67 2.40 -8.56
CA LYS A 223 11.12 2.56 -8.75
C LYS A 223 11.93 1.97 -7.59
N LYS A 224 11.60 2.29 -6.32
CA LYS A 224 12.32 1.78 -5.14
C LYS A 224 12.22 0.27 -4.97
N ASP A 225 11.10 -0.32 -5.38
CA ASP A 225 10.89 -1.78 -5.35
C ASP A 225 11.35 -2.46 -6.66
N GLY A 226 11.89 -1.71 -7.62
CA GLY A 226 12.47 -2.22 -8.87
C GLY A 226 11.44 -2.73 -9.89
N LEU A 227 10.23 -2.17 -9.86
CA LEU A 227 9.09 -2.49 -10.72
C LEU A 227 8.94 -1.45 -11.85
N GLU A 228 8.26 -1.84 -12.91
CA GLU A 228 7.92 -0.98 -14.04
C GLU A 228 6.77 -0.04 -13.68
N ASN A 229 6.90 1.24 -14.01
CA ASN A 229 5.84 2.21 -13.73
C ASN A 229 4.60 1.96 -14.59
N VAL A 230 3.44 1.94 -13.94
CA VAL A 230 2.13 1.92 -14.61
C VAL A 230 1.86 3.24 -15.33
N LEU A 231 2.29 4.36 -14.76
CA LEU A 231 2.13 5.69 -15.32
C LEU A 231 3.48 6.21 -15.81
N ASN A 232 3.57 6.54 -17.09
CA ASN A 232 4.75 7.17 -17.68
C ASN A 232 4.39 8.58 -18.11
N CYS A 233 4.80 9.56 -17.30
CA CYS A 233 4.45 10.96 -17.50
C CYS A 233 5.66 11.75 -18.01
N SER A 234 5.58 12.28 -19.24
CA SER A 234 6.57 13.25 -19.72
C SER A 234 6.30 14.65 -19.17
N LYS A 235 5.02 14.97 -18.89
CA LYS A 235 4.56 16.21 -18.25
C LYS A 235 3.39 15.92 -17.31
N PRO A 236 3.06 16.83 -16.37
CA PRO A 236 1.95 16.61 -15.44
C PRO A 236 0.58 16.32 -16.05
N THR A 237 0.35 16.79 -17.27
CA THR A 237 -0.89 16.63 -18.05
C THR A 237 -0.77 15.60 -19.18
N GLN A 238 0.42 15.01 -19.38
CA GLN A 238 0.70 14.09 -20.47
C GLN A 238 1.34 12.83 -19.90
N CYS A 239 0.50 11.85 -19.62
CA CYS A 239 0.87 10.56 -19.08
C CYS A 239 0.30 9.45 -19.96
N SER A 240 1.10 8.43 -20.25
CA SER A 240 0.60 7.17 -20.80
C SER A 240 0.35 6.16 -19.67
N TYR A 241 -0.68 5.35 -19.85
CA TYR A 241 -1.07 4.29 -18.93
C TYR A 241 -0.65 2.93 -19.51
N ASN A 242 0.27 2.22 -18.85
CA ASN A 242 0.64 0.86 -19.20
C ASN A 242 -0.08 -0.14 -18.29
N LYS A 243 -1.16 -0.74 -18.80
CA LYS A 243 -1.97 -1.72 -18.07
C LYS A 243 -1.24 -3.03 -17.74
N PHE A 244 -0.13 -3.31 -18.42
CA PHE A 244 0.66 -4.53 -18.26
C PHE A 244 1.88 -4.35 -17.36
N ALA A 245 2.19 -3.12 -16.93
CA ALA A 245 3.26 -2.88 -15.99
C ALA A 245 2.94 -3.51 -14.62
N ASN A 246 3.98 -4.02 -13.96
CA ASN A 246 3.89 -4.70 -12.66
C ASN A 246 4.02 -3.75 -11.45
N GLY A 247 4.16 -2.44 -11.68
CA GLY A 247 4.31 -1.44 -10.64
C GLY A 247 3.02 -1.11 -9.89
N TYR A 248 3.19 -0.24 -8.91
CA TYR A 248 2.11 0.24 -8.06
C TYR A 248 1.24 1.27 -8.78
N ARG A 249 -0.05 1.21 -8.46
CA ARG A 249 -1.08 2.14 -8.90
C ARG A 249 -2.15 2.30 -7.83
N LEU A 250 -3.06 3.25 -8.06
CA LEU A 250 -4.34 3.22 -7.35
C LEU A 250 -5.17 2.01 -7.84
N PRO A 251 -6.04 1.45 -6.99
CA PRO A 251 -7.01 0.47 -7.43
C PRO A 251 -7.95 1.09 -8.48
N TYR A 252 -8.54 0.26 -9.34
CA TYR A 252 -9.71 0.65 -10.11
C TYR A 252 -10.95 0.68 -9.24
N TYR A 253 -12.06 1.22 -9.76
CA TYR A 253 -13.31 1.23 -9.00
C TYR A 253 -13.75 -0.18 -8.55
N ASP A 254 -13.75 -1.14 -9.46
CA ASP A 254 -14.17 -2.52 -9.17
C ASP A 254 -13.27 -3.17 -8.13
N GLU A 255 -11.95 -3.02 -8.29
CA GLU A 255 -10.96 -3.49 -7.32
C GLU A 255 -11.15 -2.83 -5.96
N TRP A 256 -11.26 -1.51 -5.92
CA TRP A 256 -11.47 -0.75 -4.69
C TRP A 256 -12.71 -1.24 -3.95
N TYR A 257 -13.81 -1.43 -4.68
CA TYR A 257 -15.06 -1.95 -4.12
C TYR A 257 -14.90 -3.37 -3.55
N ILE A 258 -14.29 -4.27 -4.31
CA ILE A 258 -14.01 -5.65 -3.90
C ILE A 258 -13.11 -5.67 -2.66
N LEU A 259 -12.07 -4.85 -2.63
CA LEU A 259 -11.13 -4.74 -1.52
C LEU A 259 -11.80 -4.17 -0.27
N GLN A 260 -12.61 -3.13 -0.40
CA GLN A 260 -13.37 -2.53 0.70
C GLN A 260 -14.29 -3.58 1.35
N ASN A 261 -15.02 -4.34 0.52
CA ASN A 261 -16.00 -5.32 0.97
C ASN A 261 -15.45 -6.72 1.19
N ALA A 262 -14.12 -6.89 1.14
CA ALA A 262 -13.46 -8.18 1.30
C ALA A 262 -14.04 -9.31 0.42
N GLY A 263 -14.37 -8.96 -0.84
CA GLY A 263 -14.92 -9.88 -1.84
C GLY A 263 -16.35 -10.35 -1.60
N GLN A 264 -17.06 -9.76 -0.63
CA GLN A 264 -18.47 -10.08 -0.40
C GLN A 264 -19.33 -9.48 -1.53
N SER A 265 -20.27 -10.27 -2.06
CA SER A 265 -21.30 -9.81 -3.00
C SER A 265 -22.43 -9.02 -2.31
N LYS A 266 -22.04 -8.13 -1.39
CA LYS A 266 -22.93 -7.35 -0.53
C LYS A 266 -22.46 -5.89 -0.50
N VAL A 267 -23.36 -4.98 -0.10
CA VAL A 267 -23.04 -3.54 -0.02
C VAL A 267 -21.89 -3.24 0.94
N PHE A 268 -21.84 -3.95 2.07
CA PHE A 268 -20.78 -3.89 3.07
C PHE A 268 -20.22 -5.30 3.32
N SER A 269 -19.01 -5.38 3.90
CA SER A 269 -18.35 -6.64 4.27
C SER A 269 -19.12 -7.48 5.29
N TRP A 270 -20.08 -6.88 6.00
CA TRP A 270 -20.95 -7.57 6.95
C TRP A 270 -22.37 -7.84 6.43
N GLY A 271 -22.83 -7.16 5.38
CA GLY A 271 -24.26 -7.14 5.07
C GLY A 271 -24.66 -6.20 3.93
N ASN A 272 -25.91 -6.32 3.48
CA ASN A 272 -26.52 -5.34 2.57
C ASN A 272 -27.07 -4.11 3.29
N GLU A 273 -27.35 -4.26 4.58
CA GLU A 273 -27.85 -3.20 5.42
C GLU A 273 -26.75 -2.56 6.24
N PHE A 274 -26.92 -1.26 6.43
CA PHE A 274 -26.08 -0.49 7.31
C PHE A 274 -26.38 -0.90 8.76
N VAL A 275 -25.33 -1.27 9.50
CA VAL A 275 -25.43 -1.61 10.92
C VAL A 275 -24.32 -0.86 11.64
N GLU A 276 -24.71 0.10 12.48
CA GLU A 276 -23.77 0.99 13.16
C GLU A 276 -22.74 0.22 14.00
N ASP A 277 -23.19 -0.77 14.77
CA ASP A 277 -22.30 -1.57 15.62
C ASP A 277 -21.30 -2.41 14.82
N SER A 278 -21.68 -2.83 13.61
CA SER A 278 -20.74 -3.46 12.68
C SER A 278 -19.69 -2.47 12.21
N LEU A 279 -20.07 -1.22 11.91
CA LEU A 279 -19.13 -0.19 11.45
C LEU A 279 -18.12 0.21 12.55
N LYS A 280 -18.55 0.31 13.83
CA LYS A 280 -17.67 0.62 14.98
C LYS A 280 -16.45 -0.30 15.09
N LYS A 281 -16.55 -1.53 14.58
CA LYS A 281 -15.44 -2.48 14.54
C LYS A 281 -14.32 -2.05 13.58
N TYR A 282 -14.67 -1.36 12.50
CA TYR A 282 -13.78 -1.05 11.38
C TYR A 282 -13.42 0.44 11.26
N ALA A 283 -14.16 1.34 11.93
CA ALA A 283 -13.94 2.78 11.85
C ALA A 283 -14.40 3.50 13.13
N ASP A 284 -13.85 4.71 13.34
CA ASP A 284 -14.47 5.68 14.25
C ASP A 284 -15.68 6.30 13.58
N ILE A 285 -16.84 6.22 14.24
CA ILE A 285 -18.10 6.73 13.72
C ILE A 285 -18.68 7.87 14.55
N HIS A 286 -18.16 8.07 15.76
CA HIS A 286 -18.69 9.02 16.74
C HIS A 286 -17.75 10.20 16.97
N CYS A 287 -16.60 10.20 16.28
CA CYS A 287 -15.51 11.13 16.58
C CYS A 287 -15.21 11.11 18.08
N ALA A 288 -15.25 9.90 18.66
CA ALA A 288 -15.64 9.61 20.04
C ALA A 288 -14.74 10.27 21.09
N GLU A 289 -13.56 10.75 20.69
CA GLU A 289 -12.62 11.47 21.56
C GLU A 289 -12.88 12.98 21.64
N ASN A 290 -13.99 13.51 21.11
CA ASN A 290 -14.19 14.95 20.85
C ASN A 290 -13.05 15.56 20.01
N LYS A 291 -12.31 14.71 19.29
CA LYS A 291 -11.18 15.04 18.42
C LYS A 291 -11.47 14.42 17.06
N SER A 292 -12.41 15.01 16.33
CA SER A 292 -12.67 14.68 14.93
C SER A 292 -11.39 14.79 14.08
N GLY A 293 -11.25 14.10 12.95
CA GLY A 293 -10.05 14.13 12.10
C GLY A 293 -9.44 12.75 11.86
N LEU A 294 -8.17 12.72 11.45
CA LEU A 294 -7.44 11.47 11.17
C LEU A 294 -6.97 10.78 12.45
N TYR A 295 -6.78 9.48 12.34
CA TYR A 295 -6.17 8.60 13.34
C TYR A 295 -4.94 7.90 12.77
N PRO A 296 -4.03 7.37 13.63
CA PRO A 296 -3.01 6.45 13.17
C PRO A 296 -3.68 5.28 12.40
N VAL A 297 -3.07 4.85 11.30
CA VAL A 297 -3.57 3.69 10.55
C VAL A 297 -3.59 2.45 11.44
N ARG A 298 -4.42 1.46 11.09
CA ARG A 298 -4.52 0.20 11.84
C ARG A 298 -5.05 0.38 13.27
N ARG A 299 -5.81 1.45 13.54
CA ARG A 299 -6.44 1.67 14.85
C ARG A 299 -7.63 0.74 15.10
N TYR A 300 -8.39 0.43 14.04
CA TYR A 300 -9.57 -0.43 14.08
C TYR A 300 -9.27 -1.82 13.52
N ALA A 301 -10.23 -2.74 13.60
CA ALA A 301 -10.04 -4.10 13.10
C ALA A 301 -9.93 -4.11 11.57
N PRO A 302 -9.17 -5.06 10.98
CA PRO A 302 -9.16 -5.22 9.54
C PRO A 302 -10.41 -5.95 9.05
N ASN A 303 -10.73 -5.80 7.77
CA ASN A 303 -11.72 -6.63 7.09
C ASN A 303 -11.20 -8.08 6.87
N GLN A 304 -11.99 -8.92 6.22
CA GLN A 304 -11.70 -10.35 6.02
C GLN A 304 -10.49 -10.59 5.09
N TYR A 305 -10.01 -9.58 4.38
CA TYR A 305 -8.76 -9.61 3.62
C TYR A 305 -7.54 -9.14 4.44
N GLY A 306 -7.73 -8.78 5.71
CA GLY A 306 -6.65 -8.22 6.52
C GLY A 306 -6.34 -6.75 6.20
N LEU A 307 -7.25 -6.05 5.50
CA LEU A 307 -7.09 -4.64 5.14
C LEU A 307 -7.72 -3.76 6.23
N PHE A 308 -6.96 -2.78 6.70
CA PHE A 308 -7.37 -1.82 7.72
C PHE A 308 -7.92 -0.55 7.10
N ASP A 309 -8.71 0.23 7.83
CA ASP A 309 -9.14 1.58 7.42
C ASP A 309 -10.00 1.62 6.14
N THR A 310 -10.61 0.51 5.71
CA THR A 310 -11.39 0.45 4.45
C THR A 310 -12.75 1.15 4.53
N TYR A 311 -13.25 1.48 5.73
CA TYR A 311 -14.55 2.14 5.95
C TYR A 311 -14.44 3.52 6.60
N GLY A 312 -13.23 4.09 6.76
CA GLY A 312 -13.04 5.38 7.44
C GLY A 312 -11.59 5.85 7.44
N ASN A 313 -11.26 6.75 8.37
CA ASN A 313 -9.97 7.47 8.45
C ASN A 313 -9.77 8.46 7.29
N ALA A 314 -9.34 8.03 6.11
CA ALA A 314 -9.21 8.86 4.92
C ALA A 314 -9.99 8.30 3.71
N TYR A 315 -10.19 9.12 2.67
CA TYR A 315 -10.75 8.64 1.41
C TYR A 315 -9.67 7.98 0.57
N GLU A 316 -9.81 6.69 0.37
CA GLU A 316 -9.01 5.98 -0.60
C GLU A 316 -9.36 6.42 -2.02
N THR A 317 -8.38 7.04 -2.68
CA THR A 317 -8.49 7.42 -4.08
C THR A 317 -8.38 6.19 -4.98
N TYR A 318 -9.18 6.11 -6.05
CA TYR A 318 -9.08 5.07 -7.08
C TYR A 318 -8.90 5.68 -8.48
N PHE A 319 -8.49 4.87 -9.46
CA PHE A 319 -8.42 5.25 -10.88
C PHE A 319 -9.72 4.94 -11.62
N ALA A 320 -10.29 5.97 -12.23
CA ALA A 320 -11.27 5.83 -13.30
C ALA A 320 -10.53 5.89 -14.64
N LEU A 321 -10.66 4.86 -15.46
CA LEU A 321 -10.14 4.83 -16.82
C LEU A 321 -11.20 5.34 -17.81
N TYR A 322 -10.76 6.01 -18.86
CA TYR A 322 -11.56 6.41 -20.01
C TYR A 322 -11.26 5.51 -21.21
N ASP A 323 -12.19 5.43 -22.16
CA ASP A 323 -12.07 4.59 -23.36
C ASP A 323 -10.89 5.01 -24.26
N ASP A 324 -10.48 6.29 -24.20
CA ASP A 324 -9.32 6.84 -24.90
C ASP A 324 -7.97 6.51 -24.22
N GLY A 325 -7.99 5.72 -23.14
CA GLY A 325 -6.82 5.39 -22.34
C GLY A 325 -6.42 6.48 -21.34
N GLY A 326 -7.18 7.58 -21.25
CA GLY A 326 -7.06 8.56 -20.19
C GLY A 326 -7.39 7.96 -18.82
N TYR A 327 -6.95 8.63 -17.75
CA TYR A 327 -7.31 8.25 -16.39
C TYR A 327 -7.56 9.48 -15.52
N LEU A 328 -8.39 9.28 -14.49
CA LEU A 328 -8.67 10.27 -13.46
C LEU A 328 -8.57 9.61 -12.08
N ALA A 329 -7.88 10.27 -11.16
CA ALA A 329 -7.93 9.94 -9.74
C ALA A 329 -9.25 10.46 -9.16
N VAL A 330 -10.08 9.54 -8.65
CA VAL A 330 -11.44 9.83 -8.17
C VAL A 330 -11.56 9.44 -6.71
N ASN A 331 -12.34 10.23 -5.96
CA ASN A 331 -12.72 9.93 -4.60
C ASN A 331 -14.09 9.23 -4.59
N PRO A 332 -14.20 8.01 -4.03
CA PRO A 332 -15.41 7.19 -4.11
C PRO A 332 -16.64 7.80 -3.49
N CYS A 333 -16.46 8.61 -2.45
CA CYS A 333 -17.55 9.24 -1.74
C CYS A 333 -17.54 10.77 -1.88
N SER A 334 -16.91 11.33 -2.93
CA SER A 334 -17.02 12.77 -3.22
C SER A 334 -18.34 13.08 -3.94
N ILE A 335 -19.02 14.11 -3.45
CA ILE A 335 -20.29 14.62 -3.97
C ILE A 335 -20.04 15.65 -5.10
N SER A 336 -18.78 16.00 -5.38
CA SER A 336 -18.45 17.00 -6.40
C SER A 336 -18.68 16.47 -7.82
N GLY A 337 -19.77 16.91 -8.47
CA GLY A 337 -19.94 16.81 -9.92
C GLY A 337 -20.65 15.55 -10.44
N PHE A 338 -21.96 15.45 -10.16
CA PHE A 338 -22.92 14.63 -10.94
C PHE A 338 -22.84 13.09 -10.80
N LYS A 339 -22.07 12.53 -9.85
CA LYS A 339 -21.97 11.08 -9.68
C LYS A 339 -22.54 10.62 -8.34
N ASN A 340 -23.54 9.75 -8.40
CA ASN A 340 -24.10 9.05 -7.24
C ASN A 340 -23.03 8.11 -6.63
N PRO A 341 -22.60 8.31 -5.37
CA PRO A 341 -21.50 7.54 -4.78
C PRO A 341 -21.91 6.10 -4.35
N GLY A 342 -23.17 5.70 -4.61
CA GLY A 342 -23.70 4.39 -4.25
C GLY A 342 -24.10 4.27 -2.77
N LYS A 343 -24.96 3.27 -2.45
CA LYS A 343 -25.52 3.04 -1.09
C LYS A 343 -24.46 3.08 0.01
N ALA A 344 -23.37 2.34 -0.14
CA ALA A 344 -22.31 2.24 0.87
C ALA A 344 -21.75 3.62 1.24
N CYS A 345 -21.31 4.41 0.26
CA CYS A 345 -20.80 5.75 0.52
C CYS A 345 -21.83 6.68 1.15
N ARG A 346 -23.10 6.65 0.71
CA ARG A 346 -24.17 7.51 1.27
C ARG A 346 -24.42 7.21 2.74
N GLU A 347 -24.35 5.95 3.15
CA GLU A 347 -24.51 5.56 4.54
C GLU A 347 -23.26 5.92 5.37
N LEU A 348 -22.05 5.63 4.88
CA LEU A 348 -20.81 6.01 5.55
C LEU A 348 -20.65 7.54 5.70
N LEU A 349 -21.21 8.31 4.75
CA LEU A 349 -21.20 9.77 4.75
C LEU A 349 -21.81 10.39 6.03
N LYS A 350 -22.75 9.69 6.68
CA LYS A 350 -23.42 10.15 7.91
C LYS A 350 -22.50 10.17 9.13
N TYR A 351 -21.45 9.36 9.13
CA TYR A 351 -20.58 9.11 10.29
C TYR A 351 -19.18 9.70 10.12
N LYS A 352 -19.03 10.70 9.25
CA LYS A 352 -17.72 11.24 8.90
C LYS A 352 -17.17 12.21 9.93
N CYS A 353 -16.00 11.88 10.47
CA CYS A 353 -15.16 12.80 11.23
C CYS A 353 -14.30 13.64 10.29
N LEU A 354 -14.87 14.70 9.72
CA LEU A 354 -14.24 15.42 8.61
C LEU A 354 -13.04 16.27 9.03
N ARG A 355 -13.11 16.96 10.18
CA ARG A 355 -12.08 17.90 10.64
C ARG A 355 -12.07 18.03 12.15
N ARG A 356 -10.90 18.19 12.76
CA ARG A 356 -10.71 18.56 14.16
C ARG A 356 -11.56 19.75 14.54
N ASN A 357 -12.25 19.63 15.68
CA ASN A 357 -13.03 20.69 16.30
C ASN A 357 -14.16 21.27 15.43
N THR A 358 -14.58 20.59 14.36
CA THR A 358 -15.70 21.02 13.51
C THR A 358 -16.88 20.06 13.67
N ILE A 359 -17.95 20.49 14.33
CA ILE A 359 -19.23 19.79 14.31
C ILE A 359 -19.84 20.05 12.93
N VAL A 360 -20.03 19.00 12.14
CA VAL A 360 -20.66 19.11 10.82
C VAL A 360 -22.14 19.39 11.04
N ASN A 361 -22.57 20.63 10.85
CA ASN A 361 -23.99 20.97 10.87
C ASN A 361 -24.71 20.21 9.74
N ASN A 362 -25.84 19.59 10.13
CA ASN A 362 -26.45 18.38 9.57
C ASN A 362 -26.99 18.41 8.12
N ALA A 363 -26.52 19.28 7.21
CA ALA A 363 -27.20 19.43 5.91
C ALA A 363 -26.35 19.80 4.68
N THR A 364 -25.06 20.10 4.80
CA THR A 364 -24.26 20.41 3.61
C THR A 364 -22.98 19.61 3.57
N PHE A 365 -23.04 18.44 2.91
CA PHE A 365 -21.93 17.54 2.62
C PHE A 365 -20.90 18.14 1.62
N LYS A 366 -20.46 19.39 1.84
CA LYS A 366 -19.65 20.17 0.88
C LYS A 366 -18.16 20.18 1.17
N THR A 367 -17.68 19.71 2.33
CA THR A 367 -16.24 19.66 2.59
C THR A 367 -15.63 18.36 2.09
N PRO A 368 -14.69 18.38 1.12
CA PRO A 368 -13.91 17.20 0.79
C PRO A 368 -13.10 16.85 2.04
N GLY A 369 -13.38 15.71 2.66
CA GLY A 369 -12.50 15.21 3.72
C GLY A 369 -11.16 14.75 3.13
N PHE A 370 -10.28 14.28 4.02
CA PHE A 370 -8.90 14.00 3.69
C PHE A 370 -8.75 12.88 2.65
N GLN A 371 -7.97 13.13 1.59
CA GLN A 371 -7.70 12.15 0.53
C GLN A 371 -6.46 11.33 0.88
N GLY A 372 -6.66 10.06 1.15
CA GLY A 372 -5.62 9.06 1.34
C GLY A 372 -5.37 8.26 0.06
N LEU A 373 -4.52 7.24 0.18
CA LEU A 373 -4.30 6.29 -0.90
C LEU A 373 -3.94 4.91 -0.36
N ARG A 374 -4.39 3.88 -1.08
CA ARG A 374 -3.94 2.50 -0.95
C ARG A 374 -3.31 2.09 -2.26
N MET A 375 -2.09 1.57 -2.21
CA MET A 375 -1.41 1.10 -3.41
C MET A 375 -1.75 -0.36 -3.67
N VAL A 376 -1.98 -0.67 -4.95
CA VAL A 376 -2.13 -2.04 -5.45
C VAL A 376 -1.18 -2.27 -6.62
N ARG A 377 -0.82 -3.53 -6.85
CA ARG A 377 -0.19 -3.98 -8.09
C ARG A 377 -0.65 -5.37 -8.45
N VAL A 378 -0.58 -5.71 -9.72
CA VAL A 378 -0.90 -7.06 -10.19
C VAL A 378 0.15 -8.04 -9.68
N LEU A 379 -0.29 -9.21 -9.23
CA LEU A 379 0.60 -10.33 -8.96
C LEU A 379 1.00 -10.98 -10.29
N GLU A 380 2.30 -11.00 -10.56
CA GLU A 380 2.92 -11.58 -11.78
C GLU A 380 2.85 -13.10 -11.90
#